data_AF-A0A7X6YYZ6-F1
#
_entry.id   AF-A0A7X6YYZ6-F1
#
_cell.length_a   1.000
_cell.length_b   1.000
_cell.length_c   1.000
_cell.angle_alpha   90.00
_cell.angle_beta   90.00
_cell.angle_gamma   90.00
#
_symmetry.space_group_name_H-M   'P 1'
#
loop_
_entity.id
_entity.type
_entity.pdbx_description
1 polymer ?
#
loop_
_entity_poly.entity_id
_entity_poly.type
_entity_poly.pdbx_seq_one_letter_code
_entity_poly.pdbx_strand_id
1 'polypeptide(L)'
;MIKKASLLFNTVKHLKPIQVFYQLKYRLIKAGTLNDYDKFYLADNVSLLLFAKQPPVYLSYLGGNRFVFLNQEVQFDSEIDWDYQENGKLWNYNLQYANWLLQDDVSFEEKLRLLGSLYEWLNNGQLALEPYPVSLRVINVMRLFSHESKQDGTILANTYAELDFLSKRPEYHLLGNHLLENAFALMMGGAFFSNVAWLVQGQSILKKELEEQILFDGAHFELSPMYHQIIFFRLLELIDWFSNWSEKNNSFE
;
A
#
# COMPACT_ATOMS: atom_id res chain seq x y z
N MET A 1 -32.52 -21.98 5.34
CA MET A 1 -32.64 -20.52 5.11
C MET A 1 -32.50 -19.70 6.39
N ILE A 2 -33.23 -20.03 7.47
CA ILE A 2 -33.17 -19.30 8.76
C ILE A 2 -31.75 -19.22 9.36
N LYS A 3 -30.97 -20.31 9.30
CA LYS A 3 -29.57 -20.31 9.78
C LYS A 3 -28.65 -19.34 9.00
N LYS A 4 -28.82 -19.21 7.68
CA LYS A 4 -28.03 -18.28 6.85
C LYS A 4 -28.44 -16.82 7.10
N ALA A 5 -29.73 -16.57 7.29
CA ALA A 5 -30.22 -15.23 7.63
C ALA A 5 -29.77 -14.78 9.04
N SER A 6 -29.80 -15.69 10.03
CA SER A 6 -29.30 -15.43 11.37
C SER A 6 -27.79 -15.17 11.38
N LEU A 7 -27.01 -15.96 10.62
CA LEU A 7 -25.58 -15.72 10.46
C LEU A 7 -25.32 -14.32 9.86
N LEU A 8 -25.99 -14.00 8.74
CA LEU A 8 -25.83 -12.70 8.07
C LEU A 8 -26.21 -11.53 8.98
N PHE A 9 -27.32 -11.63 9.71
CA PHE A 9 -27.72 -10.62 10.69
C PHE A 9 -26.67 -10.44 11.78
N ASN A 10 -26.16 -11.54 12.33
CA ASN A 10 -25.11 -11.50 13.36
C ASN A 10 -23.78 -10.95 12.85
N THR A 11 -23.48 -11.06 11.56
CA THR A 11 -22.32 -10.41 10.94
C THR A 11 -22.56 -8.91 10.69
N VAL A 12 -23.70 -8.55 10.09
CA VAL A 12 -23.98 -7.17 9.63
C VAL A 12 -24.29 -6.23 10.79
N LYS A 13 -24.90 -6.70 11.88
CA LYS A 13 -25.29 -5.83 13.01
C LYS A 13 -24.12 -5.14 13.72
N HIS A 14 -22.90 -5.65 13.54
CA HIS A 14 -21.68 -5.07 14.11
C HIS A 14 -20.93 -4.17 13.12
N LEU A 15 -21.37 -4.08 11.87
CA LEU A 15 -20.72 -3.26 10.85
C LEU A 15 -21.23 -1.82 10.90
N LYS A 16 -20.31 -0.86 10.73
CA LYS A 16 -20.66 0.54 10.51
C LYS A 16 -21.43 0.67 9.17
N PRO A 17 -22.37 1.62 9.03
CA PRO A 17 -23.12 1.81 7.78
C PRO A 17 -22.21 2.02 6.55
N ILE A 18 -21.09 2.70 6.74
CA ILE A 18 -20.07 2.89 5.71
C ILE A 18 -19.50 1.55 5.22
N GLN A 19 -19.22 0.60 6.12
CA GLN A 19 -18.70 -0.71 5.75
C GLN A 19 -19.71 -1.49 4.90
N VAL A 20 -21.00 -1.46 5.27
CA VAL A 20 -22.06 -2.13 4.50
C VAL A 20 -22.19 -1.53 3.11
N PHE A 21 -22.23 -0.20 3.00
CA PHE A 21 -22.30 0.49 1.71
C PHE A 21 -21.13 0.11 0.80
N TYR A 22 -19.90 0.15 1.31
CA TYR A 22 -18.71 -0.16 0.51
C TYR A 22 -18.56 -1.67 0.19
N GLN A 23 -19.01 -2.57 1.08
CA GLN A 23 -19.10 -3.99 0.75
C GLN A 23 -20.05 -4.24 -0.42
N LEU A 24 -21.21 -3.56 -0.47
CA LEU A 24 -22.14 -3.67 -1.60
C LEU A 24 -21.56 -3.03 -2.86
N LYS A 25 -21.05 -1.80 -2.76
CA LYS A 25 -20.46 -1.05 -3.88
C LYS A 25 -19.37 -1.86 -4.57
N TYR A 26 -18.41 -2.41 -3.82
CA TYR A 26 -17.27 -3.12 -4.40
C TYR A 26 -17.58 -4.53 -4.89
N ARG A 27 -18.67 -5.15 -4.43
CA ARG A 27 -19.20 -6.39 -5.03
C ARG A 27 -19.90 -6.15 -6.36
N LEU A 28 -20.56 -5.00 -6.52
CA LEU A 28 -21.27 -4.63 -7.75
C LEU A 28 -20.36 -4.01 -8.80
N ILE A 29 -19.41 -3.17 -8.37
CA ILE A 29 -18.45 -2.47 -9.22
C ILE A 29 -17.09 -3.08 -8.95
N LYS A 30 -16.68 -4.06 -9.76
CA LYS A 30 -15.36 -4.71 -9.63
C LYS A 30 -14.23 -3.77 -10.04
N ALA A 31 -13.03 -4.02 -9.54
CA ALA A 31 -11.84 -3.31 -9.99
C ALA A 31 -11.53 -3.72 -11.43
N GLY A 32 -11.03 -2.77 -12.22
CA GLY A 32 -10.46 -3.05 -13.53
C GLY A 32 -9.04 -3.59 -13.41
N THR A 33 -8.39 -3.69 -14.56
CA THR A 33 -6.92 -3.85 -14.65
C THR A 33 -6.23 -2.52 -14.35
N LEU A 34 -4.92 -2.52 -14.15
CA LEU A 34 -4.18 -1.28 -13.91
C LEU A 34 -4.23 -0.30 -15.09
N ASN A 35 -4.50 -0.79 -16.31
CA ASN A 35 -4.68 0.06 -17.49
C ASN A 35 -6.00 0.87 -17.48
N ASP A 36 -6.95 0.52 -16.61
CA ASP A 36 -8.23 1.26 -16.48
C ASP A 36 -8.10 2.52 -15.60
N TYR A 37 -6.91 2.78 -15.05
CA TYR A 37 -6.60 3.88 -14.16
C TYR A 37 -5.63 4.87 -14.82
N ASP A 38 -5.67 6.12 -14.36
CA ASP A 38 -4.86 7.19 -14.95
C ASP A 38 -3.37 6.90 -14.77
N LYS A 39 -2.57 7.13 -15.80
CA LYS A 39 -1.10 6.98 -15.81
C LYS A 39 -0.39 8.32 -16.00
N PHE A 40 -1.16 9.41 -16.02
CA PHE A 40 -0.66 10.73 -16.32
C PHE A 40 0.02 11.36 -15.11
N TYR A 41 1.34 11.47 -15.17
CA TYR A 41 2.12 12.36 -14.32
C TYR A 41 3.13 13.10 -15.17
N LEU A 42 3.52 14.29 -14.72
CA LEU A 42 4.58 15.08 -15.35
C LEU A 42 5.90 14.64 -14.70
N ALA A 43 6.77 14.00 -15.48
CA ALA A 43 8.03 13.44 -14.97
C ALA A 43 8.93 14.49 -14.31
N ASP A 44 8.92 15.73 -14.82
CA ASP A 44 9.65 16.86 -14.25
C ASP A 44 9.04 17.41 -12.95
N ASN A 45 7.85 16.94 -12.55
CA ASN A 45 7.09 17.42 -11.38
C ASN A 45 7.04 16.39 -10.24
N VAL A 46 7.86 15.34 -10.28
CA VAL A 46 7.95 14.43 -9.13
C VAL A 46 8.78 15.10 -8.03
N SER A 47 8.21 15.18 -6.83
CA SER A 47 8.86 15.68 -5.63
C SER A 47 9.50 14.53 -4.86
N LEU A 48 10.82 14.38 -4.99
CA LEU A 48 11.55 13.39 -4.21
C LEU A 48 11.46 13.70 -2.71
N LEU A 49 11.12 12.70 -1.91
CA LEU A 49 10.91 12.86 -0.48
C LEU A 49 12.18 12.52 0.30
N LEU A 50 12.48 13.27 1.34
CA LEU A 50 13.67 13.03 2.15
C LEU A 50 13.33 12.12 3.33
N PHE A 51 13.98 10.97 3.40
CA PHE A 51 13.88 10.03 4.51
C PHE A 51 15.20 10.03 5.27
N ALA A 52 15.19 10.38 6.57
CA ALA A 52 16.41 10.42 7.36
C ALA A 52 16.95 9.02 7.68
N LYS A 53 16.08 8.00 7.66
CA LYS A 53 16.44 6.61 7.94
C LYS A 53 15.74 5.64 6.99
N GLN A 54 16.46 4.56 6.67
CA GLN A 54 15.83 3.39 6.08
C GLN A 54 15.01 2.65 7.14
N PRO A 55 13.82 2.12 6.80
CA PRO A 55 13.07 1.23 7.67
C PRO A 55 13.89 -0.04 7.98
N PRO A 56 13.52 -0.82 9.02
CA PRO A 56 14.05 -2.16 9.20
C PRO A 56 13.81 -3.00 7.94
N VAL A 57 14.88 -3.46 7.30
CA VAL A 57 14.81 -4.30 6.11
C VAL A 57 15.07 -5.75 6.51
N TYR A 58 14.12 -6.62 6.20
CA TYR A 58 14.27 -8.05 6.39
C TYR A 58 14.64 -8.71 5.06
N LEU A 59 15.52 -9.70 5.12
CA LEU A 59 15.86 -10.51 3.97
C LEU A 59 14.60 -11.22 3.45
N SER A 60 14.20 -10.90 2.24
CA SER A 60 12.96 -11.35 1.62
C SER A 60 13.17 -11.84 0.19
N TYR A 61 14.14 -11.26 -0.53
CA TYR A 61 14.61 -11.75 -1.82
C TYR A 61 15.99 -12.38 -1.66
N LEU A 62 16.14 -13.62 -2.14
CA LEU A 62 17.35 -14.45 -2.01
C LEU A 62 18.12 -14.61 -3.33
N GLY A 63 17.76 -13.83 -4.35
CA GLY A 63 18.30 -13.91 -5.70
C GLY A 63 17.68 -15.02 -6.55
N GLY A 64 17.68 -14.85 -7.88
CA GLY A 64 17.22 -15.86 -8.84
C GLY A 64 15.75 -16.22 -8.72
N ASN A 65 14.85 -15.24 -8.59
CA ASN A 65 13.40 -15.45 -8.40
C ASN A 65 13.05 -16.29 -7.16
N ARG A 66 13.82 -16.13 -6.08
CA ARG A 66 13.62 -16.85 -4.83
C ARG A 66 13.28 -15.91 -3.69
N PHE A 67 12.21 -16.22 -2.97
CA PHE A 67 11.68 -15.36 -1.92
C PHE A 67 11.48 -16.13 -0.61
N VAL A 68 11.62 -15.44 0.51
CA VAL A 68 11.31 -15.98 1.84
C VAL A 68 10.39 -15.03 2.59
N PHE A 69 9.22 -15.54 2.99
CA PHE A 69 8.25 -14.82 3.80
C PHE A 69 7.66 -15.77 4.83
N LEU A 70 7.41 -15.27 6.05
CA LEU A 70 6.83 -16.07 7.13
C LEU A 70 7.61 -17.36 7.43
N ASN A 71 8.94 -17.32 7.28
CA ASN A 71 9.85 -18.47 7.38
C ASN A 71 9.60 -19.60 6.34
N GLN A 72 8.96 -19.27 5.21
CA GLN A 72 8.71 -20.18 4.10
C GLN A 72 9.38 -19.65 2.83
N GLU A 73 10.29 -20.45 2.26
CA GLU A 73 11.02 -20.15 1.03
C GLU A 73 10.27 -20.72 -0.19
N VAL A 74 10.23 -19.95 -1.27
CA VAL A 74 9.69 -20.36 -2.57
C VAL A 74 10.65 -19.94 -3.67
N GLN A 75 10.97 -20.89 -4.55
CA GLN A 75 11.76 -20.69 -5.77
C GLN A 75 10.83 -20.75 -6.98
N PHE A 76 10.91 -19.78 -7.87
CA PHE A 76 10.22 -19.81 -9.16
C PHE A 76 11.23 -20.13 -10.28
N ASP A 77 11.04 -21.23 -10.99
CA ASP A 77 12.02 -21.74 -11.97
C ASP A 77 12.08 -20.95 -13.29
N SER A 78 10.98 -20.27 -13.65
CA SER A 78 10.88 -19.49 -14.90
C SER A 78 10.35 -18.09 -14.62
N GLU A 79 9.03 -17.94 -14.55
CA GLU A 79 8.33 -16.72 -14.25
C GLU A 79 7.88 -16.71 -12.78
N ILE A 80 7.90 -15.54 -12.16
CA ILE A 80 7.38 -15.36 -10.81
C ILE A 80 5.86 -15.40 -10.89
N ASP A 81 5.24 -16.34 -10.17
CA ASP A 81 3.80 -16.32 -9.98
C ASP A 81 3.43 -15.25 -8.95
N TRP A 82 3.08 -14.05 -9.41
CA TRP A 82 2.72 -12.94 -8.54
C TRP A 82 1.38 -13.15 -7.81
N ASP A 83 0.59 -14.17 -8.20
CA ASP A 83 -0.62 -14.64 -7.51
C ASP A 83 -0.42 -16.00 -6.83
N TYR A 84 0.83 -16.36 -6.46
CA TYR A 84 1.13 -17.64 -5.79
C TYR A 84 0.34 -17.85 -4.49
N GLN A 85 -0.69 -18.72 -4.53
CA GLN A 85 -1.58 -18.98 -3.38
C GLN A 85 -1.25 -20.24 -2.55
N GLU A 86 -0.24 -21.04 -2.91
CA GLU A 86 -0.03 -22.34 -2.22
C GLU A 86 0.37 -22.19 -0.74
N ASN A 87 1.11 -21.13 -0.40
CA ASN A 87 1.43 -20.77 1.00
C ASN A 87 0.40 -19.80 1.63
N GLY A 88 -0.73 -19.59 0.95
CA GLY A 88 -1.83 -18.76 1.41
C GLY A 88 -1.65 -17.27 1.14
N LYS A 89 -2.78 -16.55 1.30
CA LYS A 89 -2.92 -15.15 0.89
C LYS A 89 -1.95 -14.19 1.57
N LEU A 90 -1.60 -14.42 2.84
CA LEU A 90 -0.65 -13.56 3.55
C LEU A 90 0.78 -13.70 3.02
N TRP A 91 1.19 -14.91 2.63
CA TRP A 91 2.48 -15.12 1.99
C TRP A 91 2.53 -14.38 0.64
N ASN A 92 1.49 -14.56 -0.18
CA ASN A 92 1.37 -13.88 -1.47
C ASN A 92 1.34 -12.35 -1.34
N TYR A 93 0.65 -11.83 -0.35
CA TYR A 93 0.66 -10.40 -0.06
C TYR A 93 2.09 -9.88 0.22
N ASN A 94 2.91 -10.61 0.97
CA ASN A 94 4.29 -10.20 1.22
C ASN A 94 5.13 -10.15 -0.07
N LEU A 95 4.90 -11.08 -1.01
CA LEU A 95 5.51 -11.04 -2.34
C LEU A 95 5.14 -9.74 -3.07
N GLN A 96 3.87 -9.35 -3.00
CA GLN A 96 3.33 -8.17 -3.66
C GLN A 96 3.66 -6.82 -2.98
N TYR A 97 3.97 -6.81 -1.68
CA TYR A 97 4.33 -5.58 -0.96
C TYR A 97 5.63 -4.95 -1.47
N ALA A 98 6.46 -5.73 -2.17
CA ALA A 98 7.73 -5.27 -2.71
C ALA A 98 8.70 -4.72 -1.64
N ASN A 99 8.69 -5.28 -0.42
CA ASN A 99 9.64 -4.90 0.64
C ASN A 99 11.10 -5.16 0.24
N TRP A 100 11.34 -6.11 -0.68
CA TRP A 100 12.65 -6.38 -1.29
C TRP A 100 13.23 -5.18 -2.05
N LEU A 101 12.45 -4.15 -2.37
CA LEU A 101 12.97 -2.88 -2.93
C LEU A 101 13.89 -2.13 -1.96
N LEU A 102 13.70 -2.35 -0.67
CA LEU A 102 14.45 -1.68 0.38
C LEU A 102 15.74 -2.42 0.75
N GLN A 103 15.97 -3.61 0.19
CA GLN A 103 17.21 -4.36 0.38
C GLN A 103 18.38 -3.74 -0.38
N ASP A 104 19.50 -3.53 0.33
CA ASP A 104 20.74 -2.96 -0.24
C ASP A 104 21.50 -3.98 -1.12
N ASP A 105 21.33 -5.28 -0.85
CA ASP A 105 22.00 -6.37 -1.57
C ASP A 105 21.33 -6.73 -2.90
N VAL A 106 20.21 -6.08 -3.24
CA VAL A 106 19.51 -6.22 -4.51
C VAL A 106 19.86 -5.03 -5.40
N SER A 107 20.39 -5.29 -6.60
CA SER A 107 20.75 -4.20 -7.52
C SER A 107 19.52 -3.44 -8.02
N PHE A 108 19.70 -2.17 -8.37
CA PHE A 108 18.64 -1.33 -8.92
C PHE A 108 18.02 -1.95 -10.19
N GLU A 109 18.84 -2.51 -11.08
CA GLU A 109 18.39 -3.19 -12.30
C GLU A 109 17.51 -4.41 -11.99
N GLU A 110 17.86 -5.18 -10.96
CA GLU A 110 17.07 -6.33 -10.54
C GLU A 110 15.74 -5.89 -9.90
N LYS A 111 15.75 -4.80 -9.10
CA LYS A 111 14.53 -4.20 -8.56
C LYS A 111 13.58 -3.77 -9.68
N LEU A 112 14.10 -3.11 -10.72
CA LEU A 112 13.30 -2.70 -11.88
C LEU A 112 12.77 -3.90 -12.67
N ARG A 113 13.58 -4.97 -12.84
CA ARG A 113 13.13 -6.20 -13.51
C ARG A 113 11.95 -6.84 -12.78
N LEU A 114 12.04 -6.96 -11.46
CA LEU A 114 10.99 -7.53 -10.62
C LEU A 114 9.72 -6.66 -10.66
N LEU A 115 9.85 -5.34 -10.53
CA LEU A 115 8.72 -4.42 -10.66
C LEU A 115 8.07 -4.48 -12.04
N GLY A 116 8.87 -4.53 -13.10
CA GLY A 116 8.37 -4.64 -14.47
C GLY A 116 7.49 -5.88 -14.66
N SER A 117 7.96 -7.04 -14.18
CA SER A 117 7.19 -8.29 -14.22
C SER A 117 5.91 -8.22 -13.39
N LEU A 118 5.95 -7.66 -12.17
CA LEU A 118 4.77 -7.47 -11.33
C LEU A 118 3.73 -6.57 -12.02
N TYR A 119 4.18 -5.42 -12.56
CA TYR A 119 3.29 -4.49 -13.24
C TYR A 119 2.73 -5.03 -14.56
N GLU A 120 3.44 -5.92 -15.25
CA GLU A 120 2.90 -6.62 -16.41
C GLU A 120 1.65 -7.42 -16.03
N TRP A 121 1.70 -8.20 -14.95
CA TRP A 121 0.57 -8.96 -14.42
C TRP A 121 -0.60 -8.08 -13.97
N LEU A 122 -0.32 -6.92 -13.37
CA LEU A 122 -1.37 -5.96 -13.00
C LEU A 122 -2.04 -5.31 -14.23
N ASN A 123 -1.24 -5.03 -15.27
CA ASN A 123 -1.71 -4.38 -16.48
C ASN A 123 -2.53 -5.31 -17.38
N ASN A 124 -2.14 -6.59 -17.47
CA ASN A 124 -2.85 -7.58 -18.27
C ASN A 124 -4.01 -8.26 -17.49
N GLY A 125 -4.13 -7.99 -16.18
CA GLY A 125 -5.19 -8.50 -15.32
C GLY A 125 -4.98 -9.91 -14.77
N GLN A 126 -3.79 -10.50 -14.94
CA GLN A 126 -3.41 -11.75 -14.28
C GLN A 126 -3.33 -11.59 -12.77
N LEU A 127 -2.90 -10.42 -12.28
CA LEU A 127 -2.92 -10.07 -10.86
C LEU A 127 -4.02 -9.05 -10.56
N ALA A 128 -4.86 -9.36 -9.59
CA ALA A 128 -5.92 -8.47 -9.16
C ALA A 128 -5.39 -7.28 -8.33
N LEU A 129 -5.95 -6.09 -8.56
CA LEU A 129 -5.68 -4.92 -7.73
C LEU A 129 -6.42 -5.02 -6.39
N GLU A 130 -5.64 -5.07 -5.30
CA GLU A 130 -6.14 -5.03 -3.93
C GLU A 130 -5.53 -3.81 -3.20
N PRO A 131 -6.34 -2.96 -2.52
CA PRO A 131 -5.85 -1.70 -1.94
C PRO A 131 -4.74 -1.88 -0.91
N TYR A 132 -4.80 -2.93 -0.08
CA TYR A 132 -3.80 -3.17 0.95
C TYR A 132 -2.41 -3.47 0.37
N PRO A 133 -2.22 -4.48 -0.50
CA PRO A 133 -0.94 -4.67 -1.22
C PRO A 133 -0.49 -3.45 -2.01
N VAL A 134 -1.41 -2.75 -2.69
CA VAL A 134 -1.10 -1.51 -3.41
C VAL A 134 -0.48 -0.47 -2.48
N SER A 135 -1.08 -0.26 -1.30
CA SER A 135 -0.62 0.78 -0.36
C SER A 135 0.82 0.56 0.07
N LEU A 136 1.18 -0.66 0.44
CA LEU A 136 2.55 -0.98 0.86
C LEU A 136 3.53 -0.91 -0.32
N ARG A 137 3.13 -1.42 -1.49
CA ARG A 137 3.96 -1.41 -2.69
C ARG A 137 4.31 0.01 -3.15
N VAL A 138 3.32 0.90 -3.27
CA VAL A 138 3.58 2.27 -3.75
C VAL A 138 4.45 3.06 -2.78
N ILE A 139 4.30 2.85 -1.47
CA ILE A 139 5.20 3.46 -0.47
C ILE A 139 6.65 3.00 -0.71
N ASN A 140 6.86 1.69 -0.89
CA ASN A 140 8.19 1.13 -1.13
C ASN A 140 8.79 1.61 -2.47
N VAL A 141 7.98 1.74 -3.52
CA VAL A 141 8.41 2.26 -4.82
C VAL A 141 8.79 3.75 -4.71
N MET A 142 7.97 4.58 -4.07
CA MET A 142 8.29 6.01 -3.87
C MET A 142 9.54 6.20 -3.01
N ARG A 143 9.75 5.34 -2.01
CA ARG A 143 11.00 5.30 -1.22
C ARG A 143 12.22 4.99 -2.07
N LEU A 144 12.15 3.95 -2.92
CA LEU A 144 13.24 3.60 -3.84
C LEU A 144 13.63 4.80 -4.68
N PHE A 145 12.66 5.40 -5.39
CA PHE A 145 12.93 6.51 -6.30
C PHE A 145 13.31 7.81 -5.61
N SER A 146 12.99 7.97 -4.33
CA SER A 146 13.48 9.08 -3.51
C SER A 146 14.93 8.92 -3.06
N HIS A 147 15.44 7.67 -3.03
CA HIS A 147 16.83 7.38 -2.65
C HIS A 147 17.76 7.25 -3.85
N GLU A 148 17.23 6.77 -4.97
CA GLU A 148 17.99 6.53 -6.20
C GLU A 148 18.14 7.79 -7.05
N SER A 149 19.30 7.93 -7.68
CA SER A 149 19.57 9.05 -8.60
C SER A 149 18.86 8.91 -9.96
N LYS A 150 18.46 7.68 -10.32
CA LYS A 150 17.80 7.34 -11.58
C LYS A 150 16.31 7.15 -11.35
N GLN A 151 15.52 7.68 -12.28
CA GLN A 151 14.08 7.47 -12.34
C GLN A 151 13.74 6.49 -13.47
N ASP A 152 12.63 5.76 -13.34
CA ASP A 152 12.06 4.93 -14.41
C ASP A 152 10.64 5.41 -14.72
N GLY A 153 10.47 5.97 -15.92
CA GLY A 153 9.23 6.63 -16.29
C GLY A 153 8.03 5.67 -16.37
N THR A 154 8.27 4.41 -16.73
CA THR A 154 7.24 3.38 -16.88
C THR A 154 6.79 2.86 -15.52
N ILE A 155 7.73 2.60 -14.61
CA ILE A 155 7.41 2.19 -13.24
C ILE A 155 6.63 3.29 -12.51
N LEU A 156 7.07 4.55 -12.63
CA LEU A 156 6.37 5.68 -12.00
C LEU A 156 4.96 5.89 -12.60
N ALA A 157 4.77 5.68 -13.90
CA ALA A 157 3.44 5.73 -14.53
C ALA A 157 2.49 4.68 -13.95
N ASN A 158 2.98 3.45 -13.76
CA ASN A 158 2.19 2.40 -13.13
C ASN A 158 1.94 2.68 -11.65
N THR A 159 2.92 3.22 -10.92
CA THR A 159 2.78 3.64 -9.52
C THR A 159 1.70 4.73 -9.37
N TYR A 160 1.66 5.69 -10.30
CA TYR A 160 0.61 6.70 -10.37
C TYR A 160 -0.77 6.07 -10.59
N ALA A 161 -0.89 5.10 -11.49
CA ALA A 161 -2.15 4.37 -11.71
C ALA A 161 -2.61 3.56 -10.49
N GLU A 162 -1.68 3.01 -9.72
CA GLU A 162 -2.00 2.35 -8.46
C GLU A 162 -2.56 3.31 -7.42
N LEU A 163 -2.01 4.53 -7.33
CA LEU A 163 -2.52 5.59 -6.47
C LEU A 163 -3.88 6.11 -6.95
N ASP A 164 -4.09 6.24 -8.26
CA ASP A 164 -5.39 6.58 -8.83
C ASP A 164 -6.45 5.51 -8.50
N PHE A 165 -6.10 4.22 -8.67
CA PHE A 165 -6.92 3.10 -8.19
C PHE A 165 -7.24 3.22 -6.71
N LEU A 166 -6.23 3.43 -5.87
CA LEU A 166 -6.36 3.50 -4.42
C LEU A 166 -7.26 4.66 -4.00
N SER A 167 -7.12 5.83 -4.63
CA SER A 167 -7.93 7.02 -4.35
C SER A 167 -9.42 6.78 -4.63
N LYS A 168 -9.73 6.00 -5.66
CA LYS A 168 -11.10 5.64 -6.05
C LYS A 168 -11.66 4.48 -5.21
N ARG A 169 -10.79 3.64 -4.64
CA ARG A 169 -11.17 2.40 -3.94
C ARG A 169 -10.49 2.17 -2.57
N PRO A 170 -10.50 3.13 -1.62
CA PRO A 170 -10.01 2.87 -0.26
C PRO A 170 -10.82 1.78 0.45
N GLU A 171 -10.22 1.08 1.42
CA GLU A 171 -10.81 -0.05 2.15
C GLU A 171 -11.79 0.36 3.25
N TYR A 172 -12.73 1.25 2.93
CA TYR A 172 -13.83 1.64 3.81
C TYR A 172 -14.73 0.47 4.26
N HIS A 173 -14.62 -0.67 3.59
CA HIS A 173 -15.35 -1.89 3.92
C HIS A 173 -14.69 -2.73 5.02
N LEU A 174 -13.38 -2.57 5.25
CA LEU A 174 -12.63 -3.21 6.33
C LEU A 174 -12.39 -2.23 7.49
N LEU A 175 -12.11 -0.95 7.20
CA LEU A 175 -11.62 0.06 8.17
C LEU A 175 -10.30 -0.40 8.82
N GLY A 176 -9.90 0.23 9.93
CA GLY A 176 -8.78 -0.27 10.73
C GLY A 176 -7.43 -0.03 10.04
N ASN A 177 -6.47 -0.92 10.32
CA ASN A 177 -5.08 -0.76 9.85
C ASN A 177 -4.97 -0.73 8.31
N HIS A 178 -5.86 -1.44 7.61
CA HIS A 178 -5.91 -1.43 6.14
C HIS A 178 -6.22 -0.04 5.58
N LEU A 179 -7.23 0.63 6.14
CA LEU A 179 -7.61 1.97 5.69
C LEU A 179 -6.57 3.02 6.09
N LEU A 180 -5.88 2.84 7.23
CA LEU A 180 -4.73 3.65 7.61
C LEU A 180 -3.58 3.54 6.58
N GLU A 181 -3.22 2.32 6.17
CA GLU A 181 -2.19 2.11 5.15
C GLU A 181 -2.58 2.76 3.81
N ASN A 182 -3.86 2.68 3.41
CA ASN A 182 -4.34 3.42 2.23
C ASN A 182 -4.14 4.94 2.40
N ALA A 183 -4.38 5.48 3.59
CA ALA A 183 -4.23 6.90 3.87
C ALA A 183 -2.76 7.33 3.79
N PHE A 184 -1.83 6.58 4.40
CA PHE A 184 -0.40 6.85 4.31
C PHE A 184 0.10 6.84 2.86
N ALA A 185 -0.32 5.85 2.08
CA ALA A 185 0.03 5.75 0.67
C ALA A 185 -0.50 6.94 -0.15
N LEU A 186 -1.76 7.34 0.06
CA LEU A 186 -2.34 8.52 -0.61
C LEU A 186 -1.65 9.83 -0.21
N MET A 187 -1.31 9.98 1.07
CA MET A 187 -0.58 11.16 1.54
C MET A 187 0.81 11.25 0.91
N MET A 188 1.57 10.16 0.94
CA MET A 188 2.91 10.12 0.33
C MET A 188 2.82 10.30 -1.18
N GLY A 189 1.88 9.63 -1.84
CA GLY A 189 1.64 9.73 -3.28
C GLY A 189 1.24 11.13 -3.73
N GLY A 190 0.40 11.81 -2.95
CA GLY A 190 0.02 13.18 -3.24
C GLY A 190 1.17 14.17 -3.05
N ALA A 191 2.07 13.95 -2.07
CA ALA A 191 3.28 14.75 -1.95
C ALA A 191 4.27 14.47 -3.10
N PHE A 192 4.51 13.19 -3.39
CA PHE A 192 5.48 12.73 -4.37
C PHE A 192 5.10 13.11 -5.81
N PHE A 193 3.82 13.02 -6.19
CA PHE A 193 3.32 13.40 -7.52
C PHE A 193 2.68 14.79 -7.56
N SER A 194 2.82 15.60 -6.51
CA SER A 194 2.19 16.92 -6.37
C SER A 194 0.67 16.91 -6.63
N ASN A 195 0.00 15.84 -6.20
CA ASN A 195 -1.44 15.66 -6.35
C ASN A 195 -2.18 16.04 -5.06
N VAL A 196 -2.71 17.27 -5.04
CA VAL A 196 -3.42 17.86 -3.90
C VAL A 196 -4.66 17.05 -3.50
N ALA A 197 -5.37 16.43 -4.45
CA ALA A 197 -6.57 15.66 -4.15
C ALA A 197 -6.25 14.42 -3.29
N TRP A 198 -5.16 13.72 -3.63
CA TRP A 198 -4.69 12.57 -2.86
C TRP A 198 -4.18 12.97 -1.47
N LEU A 199 -3.46 14.09 -1.37
CA LEU A 199 -3.05 14.66 -0.08
C LEU A 199 -4.24 14.91 0.83
N VAL A 200 -5.23 15.68 0.36
CA VAL A 200 -6.43 16.03 1.14
C VAL A 200 -7.22 14.79 1.53
N GLN A 201 -7.35 13.82 0.62
CA GLN A 201 -8.03 12.55 0.90
C GLN A 201 -7.29 11.74 1.97
N GLY A 202 -5.98 11.55 1.82
CA GLY A 202 -5.15 10.83 2.77
C GLY A 202 -5.18 11.46 4.16
N GLN A 203 -5.05 12.79 4.25
CA GLN A 203 -5.14 13.54 5.51
C GLN A 203 -6.49 13.35 6.22
N SER A 204 -7.58 13.41 5.45
CA SER A 204 -8.94 13.25 5.98
C SER A 204 -9.16 11.84 6.54
N ILE A 205 -8.73 10.81 5.81
CA ILE A 205 -8.83 9.42 6.27
C ILE A 205 -7.94 9.21 7.50
N LEU A 206 -6.68 9.66 7.44
CA LEU A 206 -5.71 9.45 8.51
C LEU A 206 -6.20 10.07 9.81
N LYS A 207 -6.64 11.33 9.79
CA LYS A 207 -7.18 12.01 10.98
C LYS A 207 -8.31 11.22 11.62
N LYS A 208 -9.30 10.83 10.82
CA LYS A 208 -10.47 10.09 11.30
C LYS A 208 -10.11 8.72 11.88
N GLU A 209 -9.23 7.98 11.21
CA GLU A 209 -8.86 6.64 11.67
C GLU A 209 -7.92 6.69 12.88
N LEU A 210 -7.04 7.70 13.02
CA LEU A 210 -6.24 7.88 14.22
C LEU A 210 -7.10 8.28 15.44
N GLU A 211 -8.08 9.16 15.26
CA GLU A 211 -9.04 9.53 16.32
C GLU A 211 -9.86 8.31 16.82
N GLU A 212 -10.12 7.34 15.93
CA GLU A 212 -10.83 6.10 16.28
C GLU A 212 -9.91 5.06 16.94
N GLN A 213 -8.69 4.90 16.41
CA GLN A 213 -7.83 3.76 16.73
C GLN A 213 -6.83 4.02 17.86
N ILE A 214 -6.57 5.29 18.21
CA ILE A 214 -5.67 5.66 19.30
C ILE A 214 -6.50 6.07 20.52
N LEU A 215 -6.36 5.30 21.60
CA LEU A 215 -7.03 5.55 22.87
C LEU A 215 -6.46 6.80 23.55
N PHE A 216 -7.18 7.32 24.55
CA PHE A 216 -6.77 8.54 25.28
C PHE A 216 -5.40 8.43 25.97
N ASP A 217 -4.97 7.21 26.31
CA ASP A 217 -3.66 6.92 26.89
C ASP A 217 -2.55 6.68 25.83
N GLY A 218 -2.89 6.80 24.54
CA GLY A 218 -1.98 6.59 23.41
C GLY A 218 -1.87 5.13 22.95
N ALA A 219 -2.54 4.17 23.60
CA ALA A 219 -2.54 2.79 23.15
C ALA A 219 -3.37 2.62 21.86
N HIS A 220 -2.98 1.65 21.02
CA HIS A 220 -3.80 1.24 19.88
C HIS A 220 -4.97 0.38 20.36
N PHE A 221 -6.18 0.61 19.84
CA PHE A 221 -7.42 0.01 20.32
C PHE A 221 -7.48 -1.52 20.21
N GLU A 222 -6.67 -2.14 19.35
CA GLU A 222 -6.57 -3.61 19.27
C GLU A 222 -5.81 -4.22 20.45
N LEU A 223 -5.18 -3.41 21.31
CA LEU A 223 -4.42 -3.83 22.49
C LEU A 223 -3.35 -4.89 22.15
N SER A 224 -2.82 -4.83 20.92
CA SER A 224 -1.78 -5.69 20.40
C SER A 224 -0.49 -4.90 20.26
N PRO A 225 0.61 -5.29 20.93
CA PRO A 225 1.90 -4.64 20.76
C PRO A 225 2.36 -4.61 19.30
N MET A 226 2.03 -5.64 18.52
CA MET A 226 2.37 -5.74 17.10
C MET A 226 1.68 -4.63 16.29
N TYR A 227 0.35 -4.49 16.42
CA TYR A 227 -0.38 -3.45 15.67
C TYR A 227 -0.02 -2.04 16.13
N HIS A 228 0.19 -1.85 17.43
CA HIS A 228 0.71 -0.58 17.95
C HIS A 228 2.05 -0.22 17.30
N GLN A 229 3.00 -1.15 17.22
CA GLN A 229 4.30 -0.90 16.60
C GLN A 229 4.20 -0.60 15.10
N ILE A 230 3.34 -1.29 14.37
CA ILE A 230 3.13 -1.05 12.93
C ILE A 230 2.61 0.38 12.69
N ILE A 231 1.54 0.77 13.37
CA ILE A 231 0.95 2.12 13.21
C ILE A 231 1.90 3.19 13.71
N PHE A 232 2.56 2.97 14.85
CA PHE A 232 3.53 3.93 15.37
C PHE A 232 4.72 4.12 14.41
N PHE A 233 5.22 3.04 13.80
CA PHE A 233 6.26 3.13 12.78
C PHE A 233 5.80 3.97 11.58
N ARG A 234 4.58 3.78 11.07
CA ARG A 234 4.02 4.58 9.96
C ARG A 234 3.87 6.06 10.31
N LEU A 235 3.48 6.38 11.54
CA LEU A 235 3.43 7.76 12.00
C LEU A 235 4.82 8.40 12.07
N LEU A 236 5.83 7.67 12.57
CA LEU A 236 7.20 8.16 12.58
C LEU A 236 7.74 8.36 11.16
N GLU A 237 7.46 7.44 10.24
CA GLU A 237 7.80 7.55 8.83
C GLU A 237 7.13 8.79 8.20
N LEU A 238 5.83 8.99 8.46
CA LEU A 238 5.13 10.19 8.01
C LEU A 238 5.81 11.46 8.52
N ILE A 239 6.10 11.54 9.83
CA ILE A 239 6.78 12.71 10.43
C ILE A 239 8.16 12.92 9.80
N ASP A 240 8.91 11.86 9.54
CA ASP A 240 10.26 11.91 8.97
C ASP A 240 10.26 12.63 7.61
N TRP A 241 9.48 12.13 6.64
CA TRP A 241 9.48 12.75 5.32
C TRP A 241 8.66 14.03 5.26
N PHE A 242 7.54 14.12 5.99
CA PHE A 242 6.65 15.28 5.94
C PHE A 242 7.28 16.52 6.58
N SER A 243 8.05 16.34 7.67
CA SER A 243 8.72 17.47 8.32
C SER A 243 9.74 18.17 7.42
N ASN A 244 10.35 17.43 6.49
CA ASN A 244 11.32 17.89 5.51
C ASN A 244 10.70 18.31 4.17
N TRP A 245 9.40 18.09 3.99
CA TRP A 245 8.70 18.41 2.74
C TRP A 245 8.38 19.91 2.66
N SER A 246 8.79 20.56 1.57
CA SER A 246 8.76 22.03 1.43
C SER A 246 7.36 22.63 1.24
N GLU A 247 6.40 21.84 0.77
CA GLU A 247 5.03 22.29 0.50
C GLU A 247 4.05 21.91 1.62
N LYS A 248 4.56 21.54 2.80
CA LYS A 248 3.74 21.17 3.94
C LYS A 248 2.82 22.32 4.37
N ASN A 249 1.58 21.98 4.68
CA ASN A 249 0.62 22.90 5.28
C ASN A 249 0.65 22.71 6.81
N ASN A 250 0.89 23.81 7.54
CA ASN A 250 0.93 23.84 9.00
C ASN A 250 -0.38 23.39 9.68
N SER A 251 -1.51 23.31 8.95
CA SER A 251 -2.78 22.83 9.53
C SER A 251 -2.83 21.32 9.80
N PHE A 252 -1.86 20.57 9.28
CA PHE A 252 -1.76 19.12 9.45
C PHE A 252 -0.65 18.69 10.42
N GLU A 253 0.23 19.60 10.84
CA GLU A 253 1.13 19.41 11.98
C GLU A 253 0.34 19.46 13.31
#